data_AF-A0A6P2C3G0-F1
#
_entry.id   AF-A0A6P2C3G0-F1
#
_cell.length_a   1.000
_cell.length_b   1.000
_cell.length_c   1.000
_cell.angle_alpha   90.00
_cell.angle_beta   90.00
_cell.angle_gamma   90.00
#
_symmetry.space_group_name_H-M   'P 1'
#
loop_
_entity.id
_entity.type
_entity.pdbx_description
1 polymer ?
#
loop_
_entity_poly.entity_id
_entity_poly.type
_entity_poly.pdbx_seq_one_letter_code
_entity_poly.pdbx_strand_id
1 'polypeptide(L)'
;MSEPVAADERLYATMERLLAGYAGRQACVIPGPRGVVERQDALDAVIQVAAVVDEAVHAGAIPADRGMHAAAMLIVLREFVQPLPPEWDGDGCTDYLTGDLAMMVAALREARQATGRKG
;
A
#
# COMPACT_ATOMS: atom_id res chain seq x y z
N MET A 1 -14.60 35.09 -3.19
CA MET A 1 -13.28 34.44 -3.34
C MET A 1 -13.39 33.11 -2.65
N SER A 2 -13.31 31.99 -3.37
CA SER A 2 -13.41 30.67 -2.75
C SER A 2 -12.16 30.40 -1.93
N GLU A 3 -12.31 29.92 -0.69
CA GLU A 3 -11.19 29.51 0.14
C GLU A 3 -10.37 28.42 -0.57
N PRO A 4 -9.03 28.40 -0.41
CA PRO A 4 -8.23 27.33 -0.96
C PRO A 4 -8.62 26.01 -0.27
N VAL A 5 -9.10 25.05 -1.07
CA VAL A 5 -9.35 23.64 -0.67
C VAL A 5 -8.22 23.16 0.23
N ALA A 6 -8.52 22.48 1.34
CA ALA A 6 -7.48 22.06 2.30
C ALA A 6 -6.47 21.10 1.64
N ALA A 7 -5.24 21.05 2.15
CA ALA A 7 -4.20 20.18 1.57
C ALA A 7 -4.63 18.71 1.52
N ASP A 8 -5.26 18.23 2.59
CA ASP A 8 -5.72 16.84 2.73
C ASP A 8 -6.81 16.49 1.71
N GLU A 9 -7.74 17.41 1.45
CA GLU A 9 -8.78 17.23 0.43
C GLU A 9 -8.17 17.08 -0.97
N ARG A 10 -7.12 17.85 -1.29
CA ARG A 10 -6.43 17.73 -2.58
C ARG A 10 -5.64 16.42 -2.70
N LEU A 11 -5.02 15.96 -1.61
CA LEU A 11 -4.31 14.68 -1.58
C LEU A 11 -5.30 13.51 -1.68
N TYR A 12 -6.43 13.58 -0.97
CA TYR A 12 -7.50 12.61 -1.06
C TYR A 12 -8.08 12.52 -2.48
N ALA A 13 -8.43 13.65 -3.08
CA ALA A 13 -8.90 13.68 -4.47
C ALA A 13 -7.86 13.12 -5.47
N THR A 14 -6.57 13.28 -5.18
CA THR A 14 -5.49 12.68 -5.98
C THR A 14 -5.49 11.15 -5.82
N MET A 15 -5.68 10.64 -4.60
CA MET A 15 -5.82 9.21 -4.34
C MET A 15 -7.06 8.62 -5.04
N GLU A 16 -8.21 9.29 -4.97
CA GLU A 16 -9.44 8.85 -5.66
C GLU A 16 -9.22 8.73 -7.17
N ARG A 17 -8.51 9.68 -7.78
CA ARG A 17 -8.15 9.61 -9.21
C ARG A 17 -7.22 8.44 -9.51
N LEU A 18 -6.26 8.14 -8.64
CA LEU A 18 -5.39 6.97 -8.80
C LEU A 18 -6.20 5.66 -8.72
N LEU A 19 -7.12 5.55 -7.77
CA LEU A 19 -8.01 4.39 -7.64
C LEU A 19 -8.92 4.24 -8.86
N ALA A 20 -9.52 5.34 -9.32
CA ALA A 20 -10.35 5.34 -10.52
C ALA A 20 -9.54 4.97 -11.78
N GLY A 21 -8.31 5.48 -11.92
CA GLY A 21 -7.40 5.12 -13.01
C GLY A 21 -6.98 3.65 -12.98
N TYR A 22 -6.68 3.11 -11.79
CA TYR A 22 -6.37 1.70 -11.59
C TYR A 22 -7.57 0.81 -11.96
N ALA A 23 -8.78 1.16 -11.50
CA ALA A 23 -10.01 0.45 -11.82
C ALA A 23 -10.35 0.52 -13.32
N GLY A 24 -10.14 1.69 -13.95
CA GLY A 24 -10.41 1.95 -15.35
C GLY A 24 -9.31 1.49 -16.32
N ARG A 25 -8.21 0.91 -15.82
CA ARG A 25 -7.05 0.45 -16.61
C ARG A 25 -6.44 1.53 -17.49
N GLN A 26 -6.57 2.79 -17.08
CA GLN A 26 -5.95 3.87 -17.81
C GLN A 26 -4.44 3.71 -17.70
N ALA A 27 -3.73 3.88 -18.82
CA ALA A 27 -2.28 3.95 -18.79
C ALA A 27 -1.90 5.16 -17.94
N CYS A 28 -1.50 4.91 -16.68
CA CYS A 28 -0.94 5.95 -15.84
C CYS A 28 0.39 6.35 -16.46
N VAL A 29 0.47 7.58 -16.97
CA VAL A 29 1.76 8.24 -17.17
C VAL A 29 2.49 8.16 -15.84
N ILE A 30 3.70 7.61 -15.83
CA ILE A 30 4.55 7.58 -14.65
C ILE A 30 5.35 8.89 -14.70
N PRO A 31 4.91 9.96 -14.00
CA PRO A 31 5.70 11.18 -13.97
C PRO A 31 7.03 10.91 -13.27
N GLY A 32 8.05 11.70 -13.61
CA GLY A 32 9.29 11.72 -12.84
C GLY A 32 9.03 12.13 -11.38
N PRO A 33 9.95 11.79 -10.47
CA PRO A 33 9.82 12.14 -9.06
C PRO A 33 9.74 13.66 -8.87
N ARG A 34 8.92 14.11 -7.91
CA ARG A 34 8.78 15.54 -7.58
C ARG A 34 9.93 16.10 -6.73
N GLY A 35 10.77 15.23 -6.15
CA GLY A 35 11.90 15.62 -5.31
C GLY A 35 11.52 16.17 -3.92
N VAL A 36 10.28 15.94 -3.48
CA VAL A 36 9.76 16.43 -2.18
C VAL A 36 9.66 15.33 -1.12
N VAL A 37 9.49 14.08 -1.54
CA VAL A 37 9.33 12.92 -0.64
C VAL A 37 10.65 12.15 -0.64
N GLU A 38 11.26 12.01 0.53
CA GLU A 38 12.45 11.20 0.75
C GLU A 38 12.10 9.75 1.14
N ARG A 39 13.11 8.88 1.18
CA ARG A 39 12.91 7.47 1.56
C ARG A 39 12.34 7.35 2.97
N GLN A 40 12.84 8.14 3.91
CA GLN A 40 12.37 8.08 5.31
C GLN A 40 10.91 8.53 5.42
N ASP A 41 10.51 9.59 4.71
CA ASP A 41 9.11 10.03 4.68
C ASP A 41 8.17 8.91 4.20
N ALA A 42 8.60 8.14 3.20
CA ALA A 42 7.83 7.01 2.70
C ALA A 42 7.72 5.86 3.72
N LEU A 43 8.80 5.58 4.47
CA LEU A 43 8.79 4.59 5.54
C LEU A 43 7.88 5.03 6.69
N ASP A 44 7.99 6.28 7.12
CA ASP A 44 7.16 6.86 8.17
C ASP A 44 5.68 6.84 7.76
N ALA A 45 5.38 7.19 6.50
CA ALA A 45 4.02 7.11 5.97
C ALA A 45 3.46 5.68 5.99
N VAL A 46 4.26 4.66 5.64
CA VAL A 46 3.83 3.24 5.72
C VAL A 46 3.47 2.87 7.16
N ILE A 47 4.28 3.27 8.15
CA ILE A 47 4.03 3.00 9.57
C ILE A 47 2.77 3.74 10.06
N GLN A 48 2.58 5.00 9.68
CA GLN A 48 1.39 5.77 10.05
C GLN A 48 0.11 5.15 9.46
N VAL A 49 0.14 4.66 8.23
CA VAL A 49 -1.00 3.95 7.64
C VAL A 49 -1.27 2.63 8.38
N ALA A 50 -0.23 1.89 8.77
CA ALA A 50 -0.39 0.68 9.57
C ALA A 50 -1.07 0.98 10.92
N ALA A 51 -0.69 2.06 11.60
CA ALA A 51 -1.31 2.50 12.84
C ALA A 51 -2.80 2.86 12.65
N VAL A 52 -3.15 3.59 11.59
CA VAL A 52 -4.56 3.91 11.29
C VAL A 52 -5.40 2.65 11.05
N VAL A 53 -4.85 1.65 10.35
CA VAL A 53 -5.52 0.36 10.15
C VAL A 53 -5.69 -0.37 11.48
N ASP A 54 -4.64 -0.44 12.30
CA ASP A 54 -4.67 -1.10 13.59
C ASP A 54 -5.70 -0.46 14.54
N GLU A 55 -5.73 0.85 14.63
CA GLU A 55 -6.72 1.60 15.40
C GLU A 55 -8.15 1.31 14.92
N ALA A 56 -8.38 1.30 13.61
CA ALA A 56 -9.70 1.04 13.04
C ALA A 56 -10.17 -0.42 13.27
N VAL A 57 -9.24 -1.37 13.31
CA VAL A 57 -9.53 -2.77 13.66
C VAL A 57 -9.88 -2.89 15.15
N HIS A 58 -9.08 -2.28 16.03
CA HIS A 58 -9.33 -2.27 17.47
C HIS A 58 -10.65 -1.56 17.84
N ALA A 59 -11.01 -0.51 17.10
CA ALA A 59 -12.29 0.16 17.24
C ALA A 59 -13.49 -0.63 16.65
N GLY A 60 -13.24 -1.76 15.98
CA GLY A 60 -14.26 -2.58 15.34
C GLY A 60 -14.84 -1.98 14.04
N ALA A 61 -14.23 -0.93 13.50
CA ALA A 61 -14.65 -0.30 12.25
C ALA A 61 -14.21 -1.11 11.01
N ILE A 62 -13.13 -1.88 11.13
CA ILE A 62 -12.64 -2.79 10.10
C ILE A 62 -12.60 -4.22 10.67
N PRO A 63 -13.17 -5.22 9.98
CA PRO A 63 -13.02 -6.62 10.37
C PRO A 63 -11.55 -7.06 10.47
N ALA A 64 -11.22 -7.90 11.44
CA ALA A 64 -9.83 -8.31 11.71
C ALA A 64 -9.14 -8.95 10.48
N ASP A 65 -9.86 -9.76 9.69
CA ASP A 65 -9.34 -10.37 8.46
C ASP A 65 -8.97 -9.32 7.41
N ARG A 66 -9.75 -8.25 7.31
CA ARG A 66 -9.47 -7.11 6.42
C ARG A 66 -8.29 -6.29 6.92
N GLY A 67 -8.17 -6.11 8.24
CA GLY A 67 -7.01 -5.50 8.89
C GLY A 67 -5.72 -6.24 8.58
N MET A 68 -5.70 -7.57 8.78
CA MET A 68 -4.54 -8.41 8.46
C MET A 68 -4.17 -8.32 6.98
N HIS A 69 -5.16 -8.37 6.09
CA HIS A 69 -4.90 -8.24 4.66
C HIS A 69 -4.28 -6.89 4.29
N ALA A 70 -4.76 -5.79 4.89
CA ALA A 70 -4.19 -4.46 4.69
C ALA A 70 -2.74 -4.38 5.22
N ALA A 71 -2.49 -4.89 6.43
CA ALA A 71 -1.14 -4.94 7.01
C ALA A 71 -0.17 -5.74 6.13
N ALA A 72 -0.62 -6.87 5.58
CA ALA A 72 0.19 -7.69 4.68
C ALA A 72 0.55 -6.94 3.38
N MET A 73 -0.37 -6.12 2.82
CA MET A 73 -0.04 -5.26 1.67
C MET A 73 0.96 -4.15 2.03
N LEU A 74 0.91 -3.60 3.24
CA LEU A 74 1.87 -2.61 3.71
C LEU A 74 3.28 -3.19 3.84
N ILE A 75 3.42 -4.47 4.18
CA ILE A 75 4.72 -5.17 4.19
C ILE A 75 5.34 -5.24 2.79
N VAL A 76 4.55 -5.49 1.74
CA VAL A 76 5.04 -5.43 0.35
C VAL A 76 5.55 -4.04 -0.01
N LEU A 77 4.85 -2.98 0.43
CA LEU A 77 5.28 -1.60 0.22
C LEU A 77 6.56 -1.28 1.00
N ARG A 78 6.64 -1.69 2.27
CA ARG A 78 7.83 -1.54 3.11
C ARG A 78 9.02 -2.15 2.40
N GLU A 79 8.94 -3.42 2.01
CA GLU A 79 10.00 -4.18 1.35
C GLU A 79 10.54 -3.47 0.10
N PHE A 80 9.63 -2.91 -0.70
CA PHE A 80 10.03 -2.18 -1.91
C PHE A 80 10.78 -0.88 -1.61
N VAL A 81 10.39 -0.15 -0.55
CA VAL A 81 11.04 1.11 -0.16
C VAL A 81 12.38 0.86 0.51
N GLN A 82 12.44 -0.15 1.37
CA GLN A 82 13.63 -0.64 2.03
C GLN A 82 13.45 -2.16 2.27
N PRO A 83 14.46 -3.01 2.01
CA PRO A 83 14.37 -4.43 2.34
C PRO A 83 14.32 -4.70 3.85
N LEU A 84 13.47 -5.62 4.28
CA LEU A 84 13.33 -6.05 5.66
C LEU A 84 14.59 -6.85 6.08
N PRO A 85 15.01 -6.74 7.35
CA PRO A 85 16.09 -7.57 7.86
C PRO A 85 15.71 -9.05 7.78
N PRO A 86 16.62 -9.95 7.35
CA PRO A 86 16.34 -11.37 7.21
C PRO A 86 15.94 -12.02 8.55
N GLU A 87 16.43 -11.51 9.67
CA GLU A 87 16.15 -12.03 11.02
C GLU A 87 14.73 -11.76 11.55
N TRP A 88 13.85 -11.12 10.77
CA TRP A 88 12.46 -10.83 11.16
C TRP A 88 11.48 -11.96 10.83
N ASP A 89 11.98 -13.09 10.32
CA ASP A 89 11.22 -14.31 9.98
C ASP A 89 10.78 -15.14 11.20
N GLY A 90 11.13 -14.73 12.42
CA GLY A 90 10.60 -15.25 13.68
C GLY A 90 11.31 -16.48 14.23
N ASP A 91 12.06 -17.23 13.41
CA ASP A 91 12.92 -18.33 13.87
C ASP A 91 14.43 -18.08 13.63
N GLY A 92 14.79 -17.02 12.92
CA GLY A 92 16.17 -16.59 12.64
C GLY A 92 16.96 -17.58 11.80
N CYS A 93 16.29 -18.58 11.22
CA CYS A 93 16.90 -19.74 10.55
C CYS A 93 16.26 -20.02 9.19
N THR A 94 14.98 -19.69 9.02
CA THR A 94 14.17 -19.97 7.84
C THR A 94 13.53 -18.70 7.31
N ASP A 95 13.95 -18.27 6.12
CA ASP A 95 13.35 -17.12 5.43
C ASP A 95 11.94 -17.47 4.90
N TYR A 96 10.93 -17.42 5.77
CA TYR A 96 9.53 -17.52 5.40
C TYR A 96 9.05 -16.26 4.65
N LEU A 97 9.67 -15.12 4.92
CA LEU A 97 9.26 -13.82 4.41
C LEU A 97 9.36 -13.75 2.89
N THR A 98 10.43 -14.28 2.29
CA THR A 98 10.58 -14.32 0.82
C THR A 98 9.46 -15.13 0.16
N GLY A 99 9.09 -16.27 0.74
CA GLY A 99 7.99 -17.11 0.24
C GLY A 99 6.64 -16.41 0.29
N ASP A 100 6.34 -15.79 1.43
CA ASP A 100 5.08 -15.07 1.67
C ASP A 100 4.95 -13.84 0.75
N LEU A 101 6.02 -13.05 0.64
CA LEU A 101 6.07 -11.90 -0.28
C LEU A 101 5.85 -12.33 -1.73
N ALA A 102 6.47 -13.44 -2.17
CA ALA A 102 6.30 -13.95 -3.51
C ALA A 102 4.84 -14.36 -3.80
N MET A 103 4.18 -15.05 -2.86
CA MET A 103 2.77 -15.42 -2.98
C MET A 103 1.87 -14.18 -3.04
N MET A 104 2.09 -13.20 -2.16
CA MET A 104 1.31 -11.97 -2.15
C MET A 104 1.46 -11.16 -3.43
N VAL A 105 2.68 -10.99 -3.92
CA VAL A 105 2.96 -10.27 -5.16
C VAL A 105 2.35 -11.01 -6.36
N ALA A 106 2.36 -12.34 -6.38
CA ALA A 106 1.68 -13.12 -7.41
C ALA A 106 0.16 -12.86 -7.39
N ALA A 107 -0.48 -12.94 -6.22
CA ALA A 107 -1.91 -12.64 -6.08
C ALA A 107 -2.27 -11.22 -6.53
N LEU A 108 -1.45 -10.21 -6.22
CA LEU A 108 -1.67 -8.83 -6.69
C LEU A 108 -1.56 -8.71 -8.21
N ARG A 109 -0.59 -9.42 -8.82
CA ARG A 109 -0.42 -9.44 -10.28
C ARG A 109 -1.59 -10.15 -10.96
N GLU A 110 -2.08 -11.25 -10.39
CA GLU A 110 -3.25 -11.97 -10.87
C GLU A 110 -4.52 -11.14 -10.75
N ALA A 111 -4.76 -10.50 -9.61
CA ALA A 111 -5.91 -9.60 -9.42
C ALA A 111 -5.92 -8.50 -10.48
N ARG A 112 -4.76 -7.87 -10.74
CA ARG A 112 -4.62 -6.87 -11.81
C ARG A 112 -4.97 -7.42 -13.20
N GLN A 113 -4.65 -8.68 -13.48
CA GLN A 113 -4.96 -9.35 -14.75
C GLN A 113 -6.42 -9.80 -14.85
N ALA A 114 -6.97 -10.39 -13.78
CA ALA A 114 -8.32 -10.94 -13.69
C ALA A 114 -9.41 -9.88 -13.88
N THR A 115 -9.19 -8.67 -13.37
CA THR A 115 -10.04 -7.49 -13.62
C THR A 115 -10.02 -7.05 -15.10
N GLY A 116 -9.33 -7.80 -15.98
CA GLY A 116 -9.24 -7.56 -17.43
C GLY A 116 -9.81 -8.58 -18.35
N ARG A 117 -10.31 -9.69 -17.80
CA ARG A 117 -10.95 -10.75 -18.58
C ARG A 117 -12.46 -10.58 -18.67
N LYS A 118 -13.02 -9.52 -18.08
CA LYS A 118 -14.40 -9.08 -18.27
C LYS A 118 -14.43 -7.93 -19.26
N GLY A 119 -14.20 -8.27 -20.53
CA GLY A 119 -14.43 -7.45 -21.71
C GLY A 119 -15.22 -8.28 -22.71
#